data_AF-A0A251XHB5-F1
#
_entry.id   AF-A0A251XHB5-F1
#
_cell.length_a   1.000
_cell.length_b   1.000
_cell.length_c   1.000
_cell.angle_alpha   90.00
_cell.angle_beta   90.00
_cell.angle_gamma   90.00
#
_symmetry.space_group_name_H-M   'P 1'
#
loop_
_entity.id
_entity.type
_entity.pdbx_description
1 polymer ?
#
loop_
_entity_poly.entity_id
_entity_poly.type
_entity_poly.pdbx_seq_one_letter_code
_entity_poly.pdbx_strand_id
1 'polypeptide(L)'
;MRALLSARGWIQAALFAVVAVFILGPLLWLAAHAFATSWDYPSLVPAGLTLDWWRVVFEDAELAAAVRNSLYFAPITVLVSALVCLPAAYAFSRFQFPGRRILLVGLFATNAFPRWGSSCRWRRCSTGCTS
;
A
#
# COMPACT_ATOMS: atom_id res chain seq x y z
N MET A 1 -28.09 -30.48 -17.01
CA MET A 1 -26.90 -30.30 -16.15
C MET A 1 -25.87 -29.25 -16.66
N ARG A 2 -25.59 -29.12 -17.96
CA ARG A 2 -24.62 -28.12 -18.49
C ARG A 2 -25.05 -26.64 -18.35
N ALA A 3 -26.36 -26.36 -18.41
CA ALA A 3 -26.88 -24.99 -18.26
C ALA A 3 -26.72 -24.41 -16.84
N LEU A 4 -26.75 -25.25 -15.80
CA LEU A 4 -26.58 -24.83 -14.40
C LEU A 4 -25.10 -24.49 -14.07
N LEU A 5 -24.15 -25.18 -14.72
CA LEU A 5 -22.72 -24.86 -14.63
C LEU A 5 -22.38 -23.54 -15.34
N SER A 6 -23.05 -23.26 -16.46
CA SER A 6 -22.97 -21.96 -17.15
C SER A 6 -23.48 -20.84 -16.23
N ALA A 7 -24.73 -20.88 -15.79
CA ALA A 7 -25.29 -19.82 -14.95
C ALA A 7 -24.44 -19.50 -13.70
N ARG A 8 -23.86 -20.52 -13.05
CA ARG A 8 -22.94 -20.32 -11.91
C ARG A 8 -21.62 -19.68 -12.31
N GLY A 9 -21.05 -20.04 -13.46
CA GLY A 9 -19.85 -19.40 -14.02
C GLY A 9 -20.05 -17.95 -14.43
N TRP A 10 -21.23 -17.60 -14.96
CA TRP A 10 -21.58 -16.22 -15.32
C TRP A 10 -21.80 -15.35 -14.08
N ILE A 11 -22.41 -15.88 -13.02
CA ILE A 11 -22.53 -15.18 -11.72
C ILE A 11 -21.14 -14.94 -11.11
N GLN A 12 -20.26 -15.94 -11.14
CA GLN A 12 -18.88 -15.79 -10.68
C GLN A 12 -18.11 -14.75 -11.51
N ALA A 13 -18.23 -14.80 -12.84
CA ALA A 13 -17.59 -13.83 -13.72
C ALA A 13 -18.11 -12.41 -13.49
N ALA A 14 -19.42 -12.23 -13.30
CA ALA A 14 -20.02 -10.94 -12.97
C ALA A 14 -19.51 -10.42 -11.62
N LEU A 15 -19.43 -11.28 -10.59
CA LEU A 15 -18.88 -10.91 -9.28
C LEU A 15 -17.40 -10.49 -9.39
N PHE A 16 -16.58 -11.26 -10.10
CA PHE A 16 -15.17 -10.90 -10.35
C PHE A 16 -15.05 -9.59 -11.13
N ALA A 17 -15.88 -9.36 -12.14
CA ALA A 17 -15.88 -8.13 -12.92
C ALA A 17 -16.27 -6.92 -12.05
N VAL A 18 -17.29 -7.04 -11.19
CA VAL A 18 -17.69 -5.97 -10.27
C VAL A 18 -16.56 -5.63 -9.29
N VAL A 19 -15.93 -6.64 -8.69
CA VAL A 19 -14.78 -6.42 -7.78
C VAL A 19 -13.60 -5.81 -8.53
N ALA A 20 -13.30 -6.30 -9.73
CA ALA A 20 -12.23 -5.77 -10.56
C ALA A 20 -12.49 -4.30 -10.93
N VAL A 21 -13.70 -3.93 -11.33
CA VAL A 21 -14.08 -2.54 -11.62
C VAL A 21 -14.05 -1.68 -10.37
N PHE A 22 -14.44 -2.20 -9.21
CA PHE A 22 -14.36 -1.46 -7.95
C PHE A 22 -12.91 -1.13 -7.54
N ILE A 23 -11.96 -2.03 -7.85
CA ILE A 23 -10.53 -1.82 -7.58
C ILE A 23 -9.87 -0.98 -8.67
N LEU A 24 -10.12 -1.29 -9.94
CA LEU A 24 -9.51 -0.63 -11.09
C LEU A 24 -10.12 0.75 -11.36
N GLY A 25 -11.38 0.97 -11.03
CA GLY A 25 -12.08 2.25 -11.20
C GLY A 25 -11.32 3.43 -10.59
N PRO A 26 -11.04 3.45 -9.27
CA PRO A 26 -10.26 4.53 -8.66
C PRO A 26 -8.82 4.58 -9.16
N LEU A 27 -8.22 3.46 -9.56
CA LEU A 27 -6.89 3.44 -10.18
C LEU A 27 -6.87 4.13 -11.53
N LEU A 28 -7.85 3.86 -12.39
CA LEU A 28 -8.02 4.50 -13.69
C LEU A 28 -8.37 5.97 -13.54
N TRP A 29 -9.19 6.32 -12.55
CA TRP A 29 -9.48 7.70 -12.18
C TRP A 29 -8.21 8.46 -11.76
N LEU A 30 -7.40 7.86 -10.90
CA LEU A 30 -6.13 8.44 -10.45
C LEU A 30 -5.14 8.57 -11.62
N ALA A 31 -5.07 7.56 -12.50
CA ALA A 31 -4.25 7.61 -13.70
C ALA A 31 -4.71 8.73 -14.64
N ALA A 32 -6.02 8.90 -14.85
CA ALA A 32 -6.56 10.01 -15.63
C ALA A 32 -6.20 11.37 -15.03
N HIS A 33 -6.25 11.52 -13.70
CA HIS A 33 -5.79 12.72 -13.02
C HIS A 33 -4.29 12.98 -13.17
N ALA A 34 -3.45 11.94 -13.20
CA ALA A 34 -2.02 12.09 -13.38
C ALA A 34 -1.63 12.67 -14.76
N PHE A 35 -2.50 12.54 -15.76
CA PHE A 35 -2.32 13.11 -17.11
C PHE A 35 -3.17 14.37 -17.37
N ALA A 36 -3.97 14.81 -16.39
CA ALA A 36 -4.81 15.99 -16.52
C ALA A 36 -4.03 17.26 -16.09
N THR A 37 -4.10 18.32 -16.89
CA THR A 37 -3.45 19.62 -16.64
C THR A 37 -4.02 20.35 -15.43
N SER A 38 -5.30 20.68 -15.49
CA SER A 38 -6.07 21.28 -14.41
C SER A 38 -7.50 20.74 -14.48
N TRP A 39 -8.05 20.38 -13.33
CA TRP A 39 -9.46 20.03 -13.19
C TRP A 39 -10.17 21.20 -12.52
N ASP A 40 -10.33 22.29 -13.27
CA ASP A 40 -11.08 23.46 -12.82
C ASP A 40 -12.58 23.17 -12.86
N TYR A 41 -13.25 23.36 -11.73
CA TYR A 41 -14.70 23.22 -11.58
C TYR A 41 -15.36 24.38 -12.35
N PRO A 42 -15.90 24.17 -13.58
CA PRO A 42 -17.10 23.38 -13.83
C PRO A 42 -17.02 22.41 -15.05
N SER A 43 -15.83 22.11 -15.58
CA SER A 43 -15.72 21.20 -16.74
C SER A 43 -15.58 19.74 -16.33
N LEU A 44 -16.49 18.89 -16.83
CA LEU A 44 -16.50 17.42 -16.65
C LEU A 44 -15.45 16.69 -17.52
N VAL A 45 -14.64 17.44 -18.26
CA VAL A 45 -13.63 16.94 -19.21
C VAL A 45 -12.33 17.69 -18.96
N PRO A 46 -11.17 17.00 -18.86
CA PRO A 46 -9.88 17.66 -18.68
C PRO A 46 -9.61 18.63 -19.83
N ALA A 47 -9.21 19.87 -19.50
CA ALA A 47 -8.99 20.94 -20.47
C ALA A 47 -7.85 20.63 -21.47
N GLY A 48 -6.92 19.73 -21.09
CA GLY A 48 -5.90 19.17 -21.96
C GLY A 48 -5.23 17.95 -21.33
N LEU A 49 -4.76 17.03 -22.16
CA LEU A 49 -3.83 15.97 -21.76
C LEU A 49 -2.42 16.55 -21.79
N THR A 50 -1.70 16.58 -20.66
CA THR A 50 -0.28 16.96 -20.67
C THR A 50 0.61 16.02 -19.88
N LEU A 51 1.91 16.15 -20.14
CA LEU A 51 3.00 15.42 -19.50
C LEU A 51 3.83 16.35 -18.59
N ASP A 52 3.31 17.54 -18.27
CA ASP A 52 4.05 18.55 -17.49
C ASP A 52 4.34 18.06 -16.07
N TRP A 53 3.43 17.31 -15.46
CA TRP A 53 3.64 16.72 -14.14
C TRP A 53 4.81 15.72 -14.10
N TRP A 54 5.03 14.98 -15.19
CA TRP A 54 6.19 14.10 -15.30
C TRP A 54 7.49 14.91 -15.41
N ARG A 55 7.46 16.02 -16.17
CA ARG A 55 8.60 16.94 -16.27
C ARG A 55 8.95 17.56 -14.92
N VAL A 56 7.97 18.04 -14.15
CA VAL A 56 8.18 18.60 -12.80
C VAL A 56 8.81 17.56 -11.86
N VAL A 57 8.35 16.31 -11.89
CA VAL A 57 8.93 15.23 -11.04
C VAL A 57 10.40 14.95 -11.38
N PHE A 58 10.81 15.10 -12.63
CA PHE A 58 12.19 14.87 -13.06
C PHE A 58 13.08 16.12 -12.96
N GLU A 59 12.53 17.33 -13.08
CA GLU A 59 13.27 18.58 -12.95
C GLU A 59 13.50 18.97 -11.49
N ASP A 60 12.60 18.59 -10.58
CA ASP A 60 12.74 18.88 -9.16
C ASP A 60 13.61 17.83 -8.44
N ALA A 61 14.82 18.24 -8.07
CA ALA A 61 15.83 17.36 -7.51
C ALA A 61 15.41 16.71 -6.17
N GLU A 62 14.58 17.40 -5.38
CA GLU A 62 14.09 16.87 -4.10
C GLU A 62 13.09 15.72 -4.31
N LEU A 63 12.16 15.88 -5.25
CA LEU A 63 11.18 14.84 -5.60
C LEU A 63 11.86 13.61 -6.21
N ALA A 64 12.78 13.83 -7.16
CA ALA A 64 13.55 12.75 -7.76
C ALA A 64 14.41 12.00 -6.73
N ALA A 65 15.00 12.71 -5.76
CA ALA A 65 15.74 12.10 -4.66
C ALA A 65 14.85 11.28 -3.73
N ALA A 66 13.65 11.78 -3.38
CA ALA A 66 12.69 11.06 -2.56
C ALA A 66 12.20 9.75 -3.21
N VAL A 67 11.93 9.79 -4.53
CA VAL A 67 11.56 8.60 -5.31
C VAL A 67 12.70 7.59 -5.33
N ARG A 68 13.94 8.03 -5.62
CA ARG A 68 15.10 7.14 -5.62
C ARG A 68 15.36 6.52 -4.24
N ASN A 69 15.21 7.29 -3.17
CA ASN A 69 15.41 6.83 -1.82
C ASN A 69 14.40 5.71 -1.46
N SER A 70 13.11 5.95 -1.72
CA SER A 70 12.08 4.94 -1.46
C SER A 70 12.27 3.67 -2.31
N LEU A 71 12.64 3.82 -3.58
CA LEU A 71 12.90 2.69 -4.48
C LEU A 71 14.11 1.84 -4.04
N TYR A 72 15.10 2.45 -3.40
CA TYR A 72 16.27 1.77 -2.85
C TYR A 72 15.97 1.08 -1.51
N PHE A 73 15.33 1.79 -0.57
CA PHE A 73 15.05 1.26 0.77
C PHE A 73 13.93 0.22 0.80
N ALA A 74 12.92 0.31 -0.07
CA ALA A 74 11.80 -0.63 -0.11
C ALA A 74 12.24 -2.09 -0.32
N PRO A 75 13.00 -2.46 -1.37
CA PRO A 75 13.42 -3.86 -1.56
C PRO A 75 14.36 -4.33 -0.46
N ILE A 76 15.26 -3.47 0.02
CA ILE A 76 16.21 -3.83 1.09
C ILE A 76 15.45 -4.20 2.37
N THR A 77 14.50 -3.35 2.78
CA THR A 77 13.70 -3.61 3.98
C THR A 77 12.81 -4.84 3.84
N VAL A 78 12.22 -5.06 2.66
CA VAL A 78 11.44 -6.28 2.37
C VAL A 78 12.31 -7.52 2.44
N LEU A 79 13.51 -7.51 1.85
CA LEU A 79 14.44 -8.64 1.87
C LEU A 79 14.92 -8.95 3.28
N VAL A 80 15.37 -7.94 4.04
CA VAL A 80 15.79 -8.12 5.44
C VAL A 80 14.64 -8.65 6.28
N SER A 81 13.44 -8.09 6.14
CA SER A 81 12.25 -8.55 6.86
C SER A 81 11.87 -9.98 6.47
N ALA A 82 11.93 -10.33 5.19
CA ALA A 82 11.65 -11.68 4.71
C ALA A 82 12.68 -12.69 5.26
N LEU A 83 13.96 -12.36 5.24
CA LEU A 83 15.03 -13.22 5.77
C LEU A 83 14.86 -13.50 7.26
N VAL A 84 14.30 -12.57 8.04
CA VAL A 84 14.01 -12.77 9.47
C VAL A 84 12.66 -13.47 9.68
N CYS A 85 11.64 -13.11 8.90
CA CYS A 85 10.29 -13.68 9.02
C CYS A 85 10.20 -15.13 8.55
N LEU A 86 10.96 -15.54 7.53
CA LEU A 86 10.97 -16.91 7.01
C LEU A 86 11.39 -17.96 8.06
N PRO A 87 12.53 -17.83 8.77
CA PRO A 87 12.90 -18.77 9.82
C PRO A 87 11.95 -18.70 11.02
N ALA A 88 11.47 -17.51 11.38
CA ALA A 88 10.48 -17.36 12.45
C ALA A 88 9.16 -18.10 12.10
N ALA A 89 8.63 -17.90 10.89
CA ALA A 89 7.44 -18.57 10.39
C ALA A 89 7.64 -20.09 10.27
N TYR A 90 8.82 -20.53 9.81
CA TYR A 90 9.18 -21.94 9.72
C TYR A 90 9.19 -22.59 11.11
N ALA A 91 9.83 -21.95 12.10
CA ALA A 91 9.84 -22.41 13.48
C ALA A 91 8.42 -22.51 14.07
N PHE A 92 7.56 -21.51 13.84
CA PHE A 92 6.16 -21.56 14.29
C PHE A 92 5.32 -22.65 13.62
N SER A 93 5.62 -22.99 12.36
CA SER A 93 4.88 -24.02 11.63
C SER A 93 5.25 -25.43 12.05
N ARG A 94 6.55 -25.67 12.32
CA ARG A 94 7.06 -27.02 12.60
C ARG A 94 7.15 -27.35 14.09
N PHE A 95 7.40 -26.38 14.95
CA PHE A 95 7.50 -26.58 16.40
C PHE A 95 6.23 -26.10 17.13
N GLN A 96 5.49 -27.05 17.69
CA GLN A 96 4.33 -26.80 18.55
C GLN A 96 4.81 -26.45 19.97
N PHE A 97 5.36 -25.26 20.16
CA PHE A 97 5.74 -24.78 21.50
C PHE A 97 4.51 -24.28 22.30
N PRO A 98 4.43 -24.55 23.61
CA PRO A 98 3.30 -24.15 24.46
C PRO A 98 3.13 -22.61 24.63
N GLY A 99 4.12 -21.80 24.23
CA GLY A 99 4.07 -20.32 24.26
C GLY A 99 3.52 -19.63 22.99
N ARG A 100 3.14 -20.38 21.94
CA ARG A 100 2.70 -19.82 20.64
C ARG A 100 1.51 -18.86 20.76
N ARG A 101 0.56 -19.15 21.65
CA ARG A 101 -0.66 -18.33 21.82
C ARG A 101 -0.34 -16.95 22.41
N ILE A 102 0.62 -16.86 23.32
CA ILE A 102 1.03 -15.60 23.96
C ILE A 102 1.74 -14.70 22.93
N LEU A 103 2.63 -15.26 22.12
CA LEU A 103 3.33 -14.53 21.06
C LEU A 103 2.36 -14.01 19.97
N LEU A 104 1.39 -14.82 19.55
CA LEU A 104 0.36 -14.39 18.60
C LEU A 104 -0.52 -13.27 19.18
N VAL A 105 -0.99 -13.41 20.42
CA VAL A 105 -1.80 -12.37 21.08
C VAL A 105 -1.01 -11.07 21.25
N GLY A 106 0.28 -11.13 21.62
CA GLY A 106 1.15 -9.96 21.71
C GLY A 106 1.34 -9.25 20.36
N LEU A 107 1.52 -10.00 19.28
CA LEU A 107 1.63 -9.44 17.92
C LEU A 107 0.34 -8.75 17.48
N PHE A 108 -0.82 -9.37 17.71
CA PHE A 108 -2.11 -8.76 17.40
C PHE A 108 -2.38 -7.53 18.26
N ALA A 109 -2.09 -7.60 19.56
CA ALA A 109 -2.20 -6.45 20.46
C ALA A 109 -1.34 -5.28 19.98
N THR A 110 -0.11 -5.54 19.50
CA THR A 110 0.78 -4.49 18.98
C THR A 110 0.30 -3.90 17.65
N ASN A 111 -0.28 -4.71 16.77
CA ASN A 111 -0.85 -4.21 15.51
C ASN A 111 -2.17 -3.46 15.71
N ALA A 112 -2.96 -3.86 16.70
CA ALA A 112 -4.19 -3.19 17.10
C ALA A 112 -3.92 -1.94 17.95
N PHE A 113 -2.74 -1.84 18.58
CA PHE A 113 -2.35 -0.67 19.35
C PHE A 113 -2.28 0.55 18.42
N PRO A 114 -3.06 1.62 18.70
CA PRO A 114 -3.11 2.79 17.84
C PRO A 114 -1.75 3.48 17.85
N ARG A 115 -1.13 3.58 16.67
CA ARG A 115 0.19 4.21 16.47
C ARG A 115 0.20 5.72 16.76
N TRP A 116 -0.96 6.30 17.07
CA TRP A 116 -1.15 7.73 17.31
C TRP A 116 -0.50 8.20 18.63
N GLY A 117 -0.35 7.32 19.62
CA GLY A 117 0.28 7.66 20.90
C GLY A 117 1.82 7.63 20.88
N SER A 118 2.41 6.75 20.07
CA SER A 118 3.87 6.57 20.00
C SER A 118 4.58 7.59 19.11
N SER A 119 3.89 8.17 18.10
CA SER A 119 4.44 9.23 17.26
C SER A 119 4.74 10.51 18.04
N CYS A 120 3.90 10.87 19.03
CA CYS A 120 4.16 11.99 19.94
C CYS A 120 5.39 11.78 20.83
N ARG A 121 5.69 10.53 21.21
CA ARG A 121 6.90 10.20 22.01
C ARG A 121 8.18 10.27 21.18
N TRP A 122 8.13 9.79 19.93
CA TRP A 122 9.27 9.85 19.02
C TRP A 122 9.63 11.29 18.62
N ARG A 123 8.62 12.11 18.29
CA ARG A 123 8.84 13.52 17.92
C ARG A 123 9.37 14.35 19.10
N ARG A 124 8.95 14.03 20.32
CA ARG A 124 9.46 14.67 21.55
C ARG A 124 10.91 14.27 21.87
N CYS A 125 11.34 13.09 21.44
CA CYS A 125 12.73 12.64 21.57
C CYS A 125 13.66 13.30 20.54
N SER A 126 13.16 13.62 19.34
CA SER A 126 13.94 14.35 18.32
C SER A 126 14.15 15.84 18.62
N THR A 127 13.27 16.46 19.42
CA THR A 127 13.38 17.88 19.82
C THR A 127 14.04 18.09 21.18
N GLY A 128 14.61 17.04 21.80
CA GLY A 128 15.13 17.06 23.18
C GLY A 128 16.63 17.34 23.33
N CYS A 129 17.36 17.72 22.27
CA CYS A 129 18.81 17.98 22.31
C CYS A 129 19.22 19.33 21.67
N THR A 130 18.37 20.36 21.80
CA THR A 130 18.74 21.74 21.47
C THR A 130 18.23 22.68 22.56
N SER A 131 18.85 22.59 23.73
CA SER A 131 18.82 23.61 24.79
C SER A 131 20.04 23.43 25.66
#